data_AF-A0A6P3V5C4-F1
#
_entry.id   AF-A0A6P3V5C4-F1
#
_cell.length_a   1.000
_cell.length_b   1.000
_cell.length_c   1.000
_cell.angle_alpha   90.00
_cell.angle_beta   90.00
_cell.angle_gamma   90.00
#
_symmetry.space_group_name_H-M   'P 1'
#
loop_
_entity.id
_entity.type
_entity.pdbx_description
1 polymer ?
#
loop_
_entity_poly.entity_id
_entity_poly.type
_entity_poly.pdbx_seq_one_letter_code
_entity_poly.pdbx_strand_id
1 'polypeptide(L)'
;MVNKLWCQEAARKWFYKKDQSLHSRLLSEPKCQKHVATWYLLYRWLIFMVWACIVVCSIFEFGSYKPMVVYDKWPIYLTNWDLILGVSQALLGGFLVLRRWKLQKVSDFDPSALMLGLIDRVYWFLYVVTTSIAFGVTITYWCSIFDPRIHYLDPLNIMLHICNSILMIIDFCITSIPFRLRNFWWCLIIVFLYTMFSLIYYFAGGVDKNGYHYIYKILDWKKPVQASLICVGEGIFITILHSLMCFLEKVKDRLYLKIDKKLGRPYAETHMSSVEKHADIV
;
A
#
# COMPACT_ATOMS: atom_id res chain seq x y z
N MET A 1 15.69 5.74 -36.58
CA MET A 1 16.51 4.91 -35.67
C MET A 1 16.77 5.53 -34.29
N VAL A 2 16.57 6.85 -34.11
CA VAL A 2 16.89 7.59 -32.86
C VAL A 2 15.93 7.32 -31.68
N ASN A 3 14.64 7.04 -31.94
CA ASN A 3 13.65 6.79 -30.86
C ASN A 3 13.90 5.51 -30.06
N LYS A 4 14.50 4.47 -30.67
CA LYS A 4 14.81 3.20 -29.96
C LYS A 4 15.96 3.38 -28.96
N LEU A 5 16.96 4.18 -29.31
CA LEU A 5 18.12 4.46 -28.46
C LEU A 5 17.74 5.30 -27.23
N TRP A 6 16.86 6.29 -27.41
CA TRP A 6 16.38 7.13 -26.30
C TRP A 6 15.53 6.35 -25.29
N CYS A 7 14.61 5.50 -25.75
CA CYS A 7 13.86 4.61 -24.87
C CYS A 7 14.76 3.58 -24.17
N GLN A 8 15.79 3.08 -24.85
CA GLN A 8 16.76 2.17 -24.26
C GLN A 8 17.67 2.86 -23.24
N GLU A 9 18.11 4.10 -23.47
CA GLU A 9 18.87 4.88 -22.49
C GLU A 9 18.03 5.32 -21.30
N ALA A 10 16.77 5.69 -21.52
CA ALA A 10 15.83 5.98 -20.45
C ALA A 10 15.57 4.71 -19.62
N ALA A 11 15.30 3.57 -20.26
CA ALA A 11 15.14 2.29 -19.58
C ALA A 11 16.43 1.84 -18.87
N ARG A 12 17.60 2.05 -19.48
CA ARG A 12 18.89 1.72 -18.88
C ARG A 12 19.16 2.61 -17.68
N LYS A 13 18.98 3.94 -17.76
CA LYS A 13 19.05 4.85 -16.61
C LYS A 13 18.00 4.51 -15.53
N TRP A 14 16.85 3.97 -15.91
CA TRP A 14 15.77 3.56 -15.00
C TRP A 14 16.10 2.28 -14.22
N PHE A 15 16.71 1.28 -14.87
CA PHE A 15 17.10 0.02 -14.24
C PHE A 15 18.49 0.08 -13.57
N TYR A 16 19.42 0.91 -14.08
CA TYR A 16 20.82 0.99 -13.64
C TYR A 16 21.16 2.19 -12.74
N LYS A 17 20.21 3.06 -12.34
CA LYS A 17 20.52 4.08 -11.32
C LYS A 17 20.93 3.37 -10.03
N LYS A 18 22.24 3.39 -9.76
CA LYS A 18 22.90 2.73 -8.63
C LYS A 18 22.10 3.01 -7.35
N ASP A 19 21.57 1.92 -6.80
CA ASP A 19 20.57 1.91 -5.74
C ASP A 19 21.09 2.68 -4.52
N GLN A 20 20.46 3.80 -4.19
CA GLN A 20 20.65 4.35 -2.85
C GLN A 20 19.85 3.44 -1.92
N SER A 21 20.55 2.52 -1.25
CA SER A 21 19.96 1.55 -0.34
C SER A 21 18.97 2.24 0.59
N LEU A 22 17.74 1.71 0.67
CA LEU A 22 16.73 2.23 1.58
C LEU A 22 17.31 2.22 3.01
N HIS A 23 17.43 3.39 3.62
CA HIS A 23 17.86 3.46 5.00
C HIS A 23 16.70 3.10 5.91
N SER A 24 16.91 2.15 6.85
CA SER A 24 15.89 1.66 7.80
C SER A 24 15.17 2.80 8.55
N ARG A 25 15.88 3.91 8.77
CA ARG A 25 15.36 5.13 9.40
C ARG A 25 14.03 5.61 8.80
N LEU A 26 13.90 5.63 7.47
CA LEU A 26 12.72 6.11 6.75
C LEU A 26 11.44 5.31 7.06
N LEU A 27 11.59 4.08 7.52
CA LEU A 27 10.46 3.19 7.87
C LEU A 27 9.91 3.43 9.27
N SER A 28 10.68 4.11 10.11
CA SER A 28 10.37 4.30 11.53
C SER A 28 10.18 5.76 11.93
N GLU A 29 10.43 6.70 11.02
CA GLU A 29 10.30 8.14 11.27
C GLU A 29 9.08 8.73 10.55
N PRO A 30 8.38 9.71 11.15
CA PRO A 30 7.40 10.51 10.43
C PRO A 30 8.09 11.42 9.42
N LYS A 31 7.33 12.00 8.50
CA LYS A 31 7.86 12.89 7.46
C LYS A 31 8.33 14.23 7.99
N CYS A 32 7.63 14.75 8.99
CA CYS A 32 7.84 16.10 9.51
C CYS A 32 9.01 16.25 10.50
N GLN A 33 9.61 15.16 10.98
CA GLN A 33 10.69 15.20 11.97
C GLN A 33 11.52 13.91 11.97
N LYS A 34 12.81 14.04 12.28
CA LYS A 34 13.74 12.88 12.40
C LYS A 34 13.62 12.16 13.74
N HIS A 35 13.28 12.86 14.81
CA HIS A 35 13.08 12.22 16.11
C HIS A 35 11.73 11.52 16.16
N VAL A 36 11.65 10.32 16.74
CA VAL A 36 10.38 9.61 16.91
C VAL A 36 9.71 10.12 18.18
N ALA A 37 8.83 11.11 18.08
CA ALA A 37 8.12 11.60 19.25
C ALA A 37 6.98 10.65 19.68
N THR A 38 6.55 10.77 20.93
CA THR A 38 5.46 9.95 21.51
C THR A 38 4.15 10.07 20.71
N TRP A 39 3.84 11.24 20.14
CA TRP A 39 2.64 11.41 19.31
C TRP A 39 2.62 10.45 18.11
N TYR A 40 3.77 10.22 17.48
CA TYR A 40 3.86 9.36 16.30
C TYR A 40 3.75 7.88 16.68
N LEU A 41 4.29 7.51 17.85
CA LEU A 41 4.08 6.18 18.42
C LEU A 41 2.59 5.94 18.70
N LEU A 42 1.90 6.88 19.36
CA LEU A 42 0.46 6.78 19.63
C LEU A 42 -0.35 6.71 18.33
N TYR A 43 0.02 7.51 17.33
CA TYR A 43 -0.58 7.49 16.00
C TYR A 43 -0.47 6.09 15.35
N ARG A 44 0.71 5.46 15.35
CA ARG A 44 0.87 4.12 14.73
C ARG A 44 0.02 3.05 15.42
N TRP A 45 -0.06 3.09 16.74
CA TRP A 45 -0.93 2.17 17.48
C TRP A 45 -2.41 2.46 17.24
N LEU A 46 -2.81 3.72 17.12
CA LEU A 46 -4.18 4.08 16.74
C LEU A 46 -4.54 3.52 15.36
N ILE A 47 -3.67 3.68 14.35
CA ILE A 47 -3.89 3.12 13.01
C ILE A 47 -4.05 1.59 13.07
N PHE A 48 -3.20 0.90 13.84
CA PHE A 48 -3.35 -0.54 14.05
C PHE A 48 -4.70 -0.91 14.68
N MET A 49 -5.13 -0.19 15.72
CA MET A 49 -6.42 -0.45 16.38
C MET A 49 -7.60 -0.19 15.44
N VAL A 50 -7.54 0.83 14.58
CA VAL A 50 -8.58 1.08 13.58
C VAL A 50 -8.64 -0.07 12.57
N TRP A 51 -7.49 -0.49 12.02
CA TRP A 51 -7.44 -1.66 11.13
C TRP A 51 -8.00 -2.94 11.78
N ALA A 52 -7.60 -3.22 13.01
CA ALA A 52 -8.10 -4.37 13.76
C ALA A 52 -9.62 -4.28 13.98
N CYS A 53 -10.15 -3.09 14.28
CA CYS A 53 -11.58 -2.85 14.40
C CYS A 53 -12.31 -3.13 13.07
N ILE A 54 -11.79 -2.65 11.94
CA ILE A 54 -12.36 -2.92 10.61
C ILE A 54 -12.40 -4.43 10.34
N VAL A 55 -11.32 -5.17 10.65
CA VAL A 55 -11.28 -6.64 10.49
C VAL A 55 -12.33 -7.32 11.36
N VAL A 56 -12.46 -6.94 12.63
CA VAL A 56 -13.47 -7.51 13.54
C VAL A 56 -14.87 -7.23 12.98
N CYS A 57 -15.18 -5.99 12.62
CA CYS A 57 -16.47 -5.65 12.06
C CYS A 57 -16.73 -6.35 10.71
N SER A 58 -15.70 -6.59 9.90
CA SER A 58 -15.79 -7.37 8.67
C SER A 58 -16.17 -8.83 8.92
N ILE A 59 -15.53 -9.47 9.90
CA ILE A 59 -15.78 -10.88 10.24
C ILE A 59 -17.17 -11.08 10.84
N PHE A 60 -17.59 -10.19 11.73
CA PHE A 60 -18.90 -10.27 12.42
C PHE A 60 -20.02 -9.51 11.70
N GLU A 61 -19.72 -8.94 10.53
CA GLU A 61 -20.61 -8.07 9.74
C GLU A 61 -21.27 -6.94 10.55
N PHE A 62 -20.56 -6.40 11.54
CA PHE A 62 -21.03 -5.27 12.32
C PHE A 62 -21.16 -4.03 11.44
N GLY A 63 -22.34 -3.43 11.48
CA GLY A 63 -22.69 -2.28 10.65
C GLY A 63 -23.31 -2.65 9.30
N SER A 64 -23.56 -3.93 9.00
CA SER A 64 -24.37 -4.29 7.84
C SER A 64 -25.87 -4.20 8.11
N TYR A 65 -26.66 -3.76 7.12
CA TYR A 65 -28.13 -3.76 7.21
C TYR A 65 -28.76 -5.13 6.99
N LYS A 66 -28.05 -6.04 6.31
CA LYS A 66 -28.50 -7.42 6.08
C LYS A 66 -27.32 -8.37 6.30
N PRO A 67 -26.95 -8.63 7.56
CA PRO A 67 -25.83 -9.49 7.85
C PRO A 67 -26.14 -10.91 7.37
N MET A 68 -25.21 -11.49 6.60
CA MET A 68 -25.24 -12.86 6.12
C MET A 68 -23.91 -13.51 6.48
N VAL A 69 -23.84 -13.94 7.74
CA VAL A 69 -22.61 -14.40 8.37
C VAL A 69 -22.26 -15.80 7.86
N VAL A 70 -21.41 -15.86 6.84
CA VAL A 70 -20.89 -17.09 6.23
C VAL A 70 -19.36 -17.09 6.35
N TYR A 71 -18.87 -17.49 7.52
CA TYR A 71 -17.46 -17.32 7.91
C TYR A 71 -16.46 -18.01 6.96
N ASP A 72 -16.83 -19.16 6.40
CA ASP A 72 -15.99 -19.89 5.44
C ASP A 72 -15.80 -19.15 4.10
N LYS A 73 -16.69 -18.20 3.78
CA LYS A 73 -16.57 -17.36 2.58
C LYS A 73 -15.77 -16.09 2.82
N TRP A 74 -15.51 -15.70 4.06
CA TRP A 74 -14.74 -14.50 4.35
C TRP A 74 -13.37 -14.48 3.64
N PRO A 75 -12.56 -15.57 3.64
CA PRO A 75 -11.23 -15.55 3.03
C PRO A 75 -11.21 -15.49 1.51
N ILE A 76 -12.35 -15.61 0.80
CA ILE A 76 -12.34 -15.67 -0.68
C ILE A 76 -12.31 -14.29 -1.32
N TYR A 77 -12.69 -13.24 -0.60
CA TYR A 77 -12.81 -11.88 -1.13
C TYR A 77 -11.47 -11.15 -1.07
N LEU A 78 -11.08 -10.51 -2.18
CA LEU A 78 -9.85 -9.71 -2.28
C LEU A 78 -9.84 -8.56 -1.26
N THR A 79 -10.99 -7.94 -1.03
CA THR A 79 -11.15 -6.91 0.02
C THR A 79 -10.65 -7.41 1.37
N ASN A 80 -10.93 -8.67 1.72
CA ASN A 80 -10.55 -9.25 3.00
C ASN A 80 -9.06 -9.60 3.05
N TRP A 81 -8.47 -9.98 1.92
CA TRP A 81 -7.00 -10.12 1.80
C TRP A 81 -6.32 -8.78 2.05
N ASP A 82 -6.84 -7.70 1.47
CA ASP A 82 -6.34 -6.35 1.69
C ASP A 82 -6.46 -5.91 3.16
N LEU A 83 -7.56 -6.26 3.84
CA LEU A 83 -7.68 -6.01 5.29
C LEU A 83 -6.60 -6.73 6.11
N ILE A 84 -6.29 -7.99 5.79
CA ILE A 84 -5.22 -8.75 6.46
C ILE A 84 -3.86 -8.13 6.19
N LEU A 85 -3.60 -7.70 4.96
CA LEU A 85 -2.38 -6.97 4.60
C LEU A 85 -2.28 -5.66 5.40
N GLY A 86 -3.37 -4.89 5.48
CA GLY A 86 -3.44 -3.63 6.21
C GLY A 86 -3.21 -3.75 7.71
N VAL A 87 -3.89 -4.69 8.39
CA VAL A 87 -3.68 -4.89 9.83
C VAL A 87 -2.27 -5.41 10.13
N SER A 88 -1.72 -6.27 9.28
CA SER A 88 -0.35 -6.80 9.40
C SER A 88 0.69 -5.69 9.20
N GLN A 89 0.49 -4.85 8.18
CA GLN A 89 1.31 -3.67 7.94
C GLN A 89 1.28 -2.73 9.14
N ALA A 90 0.10 -2.39 9.63
CA ALA A 90 -0.06 -1.44 10.73
C ALA A 90 0.60 -1.96 12.03
N LEU A 91 0.47 -3.25 12.31
CA LEU A 91 1.12 -3.89 13.46
C LEU A 91 2.65 -3.81 13.37
N LEU A 92 3.23 -4.19 12.22
CA LEU A 92 4.67 -4.10 12.00
C LEU A 92 5.16 -2.65 12.06
N GLY A 93 4.40 -1.70 11.53
CA GLY A 93 4.70 -0.27 11.62
C GLY A 93 4.74 0.21 13.08
N GLY A 94 3.74 -0.17 13.88
CA GLY A 94 3.72 0.10 15.32
C GLY A 94 4.91 -0.50 16.06
N PHE A 95 5.26 -1.75 15.76
CA PHE A 95 6.41 -2.43 16.34
C PHE A 95 7.75 -1.76 15.99
N LEU A 96 7.97 -1.42 14.71
CA LEU A 96 9.20 -0.76 14.26
C LEU A 96 9.35 0.63 14.89
N VAL A 97 8.27 1.40 14.97
CA VAL A 97 8.28 2.72 15.62
C VAL A 97 8.48 2.59 17.13
N LEU A 98 7.89 1.60 17.79
CA LEU A 98 8.14 1.31 19.21
C LEU A 98 9.61 0.95 19.47
N ARG A 99 10.19 0.08 18.63
CA ARG A 99 11.61 -0.30 18.72
C ARG A 99 12.49 0.94 18.58
N ARG A 100 12.23 1.76 17.56
CA ARG A 100 12.97 3.02 17.32
C ARG A 100 12.81 4.02 18.47
N TRP A 101 11.61 4.18 19.02
CA TRP A 101 11.31 5.08 20.14
C TRP A 101 12.00 4.67 21.44
N LYS A 102 12.22 3.36 21.67
CA LYS A 102 13.03 2.87 22.79
C LYS A 102 14.51 3.09 22.55
N LEU A 103 15.02 2.70 21.38
CA LEU A 103 16.45 2.79 21.04
C LEU A 103 16.98 4.22 21.10
N GLN A 104 16.19 5.21 20.67
CA GLN A 104 16.63 6.61 20.64
C GLN A 104 16.86 7.25 22.02
N LYS A 105 16.46 6.58 23.10
CA LYS A 105 16.66 7.06 24.48
C LYS A 105 18.00 6.63 25.06
N VAL A 106 18.72 5.75 24.37
CA VAL A 106 20.09 5.35 24.73
C VAL A 106 21.02 6.50 24.37
N SER A 107 21.94 6.87 25.27
CA SER A 107 22.83 8.03 25.15
C SER A 107 23.65 8.05 23.86
N ASP A 108 24.13 6.87 23.42
CA ASP A 108 25.01 6.72 22.25
C ASP A 108 24.25 6.27 20.99
N PHE A 109 22.94 6.52 20.95
CA PHE A 109 22.13 6.11 19.81
C PHE A 109 22.41 6.98 18.57
N ASP A 110 22.95 6.37 17.52
CA ASP A 110 23.07 6.98 16.19
C ASP A 110 22.01 6.41 15.23
N PRO A 111 21.05 7.24 14.73
CA PRO A 111 20.10 6.83 13.70
C PRO A 111 20.76 6.34 12.39
N SER A 112 21.98 6.79 12.09
CA SER A 112 22.70 6.42 10.87
C SER A 112 23.21 4.96 10.91
N ALA A 113 23.42 4.43 12.11
CA ALA A 113 23.83 3.03 12.32
C ALA A 113 22.69 2.01 12.11
N LEU A 114 21.45 2.46 11.90
CA LEU A 114 20.31 1.56 11.68
C LEU A 114 20.42 0.82 10.35
N MET A 115 20.60 -0.49 10.44
CA MET A 115 20.66 -1.40 9.29
C MET A 115 19.27 -1.90 8.88
N LEU A 116 19.08 -2.10 7.57
CA LEU A 116 17.83 -2.60 7.00
C LEU A 116 17.70 -4.12 7.20
N GLY A 117 16.95 -4.51 8.24
CA GLY A 117 16.68 -5.91 8.58
C GLY A 117 15.56 -6.56 7.75
N LEU A 118 15.31 -7.85 8.00
CA LEU A 118 14.23 -8.60 7.34
C LEU A 118 12.85 -7.99 7.63
N ILE A 119 12.57 -7.69 8.90
CA ILE A 119 11.30 -7.10 9.35
C ILE A 119 11.05 -5.75 8.65
N ASP A 120 12.09 -4.93 8.51
CA ASP A 120 12.01 -3.64 7.83
C ASP A 120 11.63 -3.82 6.35
N ARG A 121 12.20 -4.82 5.67
CA ARG A 121 11.88 -5.13 4.26
C ARG A 121 10.46 -5.65 4.09
N VAL A 122 10.01 -6.53 4.99
CA VAL A 122 8.64 -7.06 4.99
C VAL A 122 7.64 -5.94 5.24
N TYR A 123 7.90 -5.07 6.22
CA TYR A 123 7.06 -3.91 6.47
C TYR A 123 6.98 -2.98 5.27
N TRP A 124 8.12 -2.70 4.62
CA TRP A 124 8.14 -1.86 3.42
C TRP A 124 7.36 -2.48 2.26
N PHE A 125 7.52 -3.79 2.03
CA PHE A 125 6.74 -4.53 1.07
C PHE A 125 5.24 -4.40 1.35
N LEU A 126 4.81 -4.73 2.57
CA LEU A 126 3.41 -4.66 2.97
C LEU A 126 2.85 -3.25 2.83
N TYR A 127 3.60 -2.22 3.26
CA TYR A 127 3.17 -0.83 3.13
C TYR A 127 2.89 -0.42 1.68
N VAL A 128 3.81 -0.73 0.77
CA VAL A 128 3.65 -0.39 -0.65
C VAL A 128 2.47 -1.14 -1.27
N VAL A 129 2.36 -2.44 -0.96
CA VAL A 129 1.32 -3.32 -1.47
C VAL A 129 -0.05 -2.90 -0.95
N THR A 130 -0.24 -2.82 0.37
CA THR A 130 -1.51 -2.40 1.00
C THR A 130 -1.93 -1.03 0.50
N THR A 131 -1.02 -0.06 0.37
CA THR A 131 -1.38 1.26 -0.13
C THR A 131 -1.98 1.17 -1.53
N SER A 132 -1.33 0.43 -2.43
CA SER A 132 -1.79 0.30 -3.82
C SER A 132 -3.09 -0.50 -3.92
N ILE A 133 -3.21 -1.60 -3.17
CA ILE A 133 -4.40 -2.46 -3.18
C ILE A 133 -5.59 -1.75 -2.54
N ALA A 134 -5.41 -0.99 -1.46
CA ALA A 134 -6.48 -0.18 -0.85
C ALA A 134 -7.18 0.72 -1.88
N PHE A 135 -6.38 1.49 -2.65
CA PHE A 135 -6.92 2.32 -3.73
C PHE A 135 -7.55 1.49 -4.84
N GLY A 136 -6.93 0.37 -5.21
CA GLY A 136 -7.47 -0.57 -6.20
C GLY A 136 -8.84 -1.11 -5.80
N VAL A 137 -8.95 -1.64 -4.58
CA VAL A 137 -10.19 -2.17 -3.99
C VAL A 137 -11.25 -1.09 -3.95
N THR A 138 -10.94 0.12 -3.49
CA THR A 138 -11.89 1.24 -3.49
C THR A 138 -12.40 1.53 -4.90
N ILE A 139 -11.51 1.78 -5.86
CA ILE A 139 -11.90 2.21 -7.20
C ILE A 139 -12.63 1.09 -7.95
N THR A 140 -12.08 -0.13 -7.97
CA THR A 140 -12.71 -1.29 -8.62
C THR A 140 -14.07 -1.59 -7.99
N TYR A 141 -14.20 -1.46 -6.67
CA TYR A 141 -15.49 -1.65 -6.01
C TYR A 141 -16.53 -0.65 -6.51
N TRP A 142 -16.25 0.65 -6.41
CA TRP A 142 -17.23 1.68 -6.77
C TRP A 142 -17.51 1.77 -8.27
N CYS A 143 -16.53 1.45 -9.11
CA CYS A 143 -16.67 1.54 -10.57
C CYS A 143 -17.20 0.26 -11.22
N SER A 144 -17.01 -0.91 -10.61
CA SER A 144 -17.26 -2.19 -11.31
C SER A 144 -18.01 -3.24 -10.48
N ILE A 145 -18.10 -3.12 -9.16
CA ILE A 145 -18.75 -4.11 -8.29
C ILE A 145 -20.03 -3.56 -7.67
N PHE A 146 -20.01 -2.32 -7.18
CA PHE A 146 -21.14 -1.70 -6.52
C PHE A 146 -22.34 -1.60 -7.47
N ASP A 147 -23.49 -2.01 -6.97
CA ASP A 147 -24.76 -1.97 -7.69
C ASP A 147 -25.84 -1.69 -6.66
N PRO A 148 -26.48 -0.51 -6.68
CA PRO A 148 -27.44 -0.09 -5.66
C PRO A 148 -28.70 -0.97 -5.62
N ARG A 149 -28.92 -1.84 -6.61
CA ARG A 149 -30.04 -2.79 -6.62
C ARG A 149 -29.82 -3.98 -5.69
N ILE A 150 -28.56 -4.31 -5.40
CA ILE A 150 -28.18 -5.52 -4.63
C ILE A 150 -27.27 -5.20 -3.43
N HIS A 151 -26.55 -4.08 -3.47
CA HIS A 151 -25.64 -3.65 -2.41
C HIS A 151 -26.25 -2.52 -1.61
N TYR A 152 -26.18 -2.63 -0.28
CA TYR A 152 -26.56 -1.56 0.63
C TYR A 152 -25.37 -0.64 0.88
N LEU A 153 -25.63 0.67 0.86
CA LEU A 153 -24.68 1.67 1.32
C LEU A 153 -24.73 1.75 2.85
N ASP A 154 -24.26 0.69 3.50
CA ASP A 154 -24.26 0.55 4.95
C ASP A 154 -22.89 0.92 5.56
N PRO A 155 -22.81 1.17 6.88
CA PRO A 155 -21.56 1.50 7.56
C PRO A 155 -20.43 0.49 7.28
N LEU A 156 -20.73 -0.80 7.23
CA LEU A 156 -19.74 -1.83 6.91
C LEU A 156 -19.19 -1.65 5.49
N ASN A 157 -20.07 -1.41 4.51
CA ASN A 157 -19.68 -1.19 3.13
C ASN A 157 -18.71 -0.01 2.97
N ILE A 158 -19.04 1.11 3.60
CA ILE A 158 -18.19 2.31 3.64
C ILE A 158 -16.84 1.98 4.29
N MET A 159 -16.85 1.22 5.40
CA MET A 159 -15.65 0.88 6.13
C MET A 159 -14.69 -0.01 5.31
N LEU A 160 -15.22 -1.02 4.62
CA LEU A 160 -14.45 -1.95 3.81
C LEU A 160 -13.85 -1.28 2.56
N HIS A 161 -14.59 -0.37 1.93
CA HIS A 161 -14.25 0.13 0.60
C HIS A 161 -13.82 1.59 0.56
N ILE A 162 -14.13 2.43 1.55
CA ILE A 162 -13.71 3.85 1.60
C ILE A 162 -12.70 4.07 2.71
N CYS A 163 -13.01 3.66 3.95
CA CYS A 163 -12.15 3.94 5.10
C CYS A 163 -10.75 3.34 4.91
N ASN A 164 -10.66 2.18 4.26
CA ASN A 164 -9.40 1.56 3.88
C ASN A 164 -8.46 2.53 3.12
N SER A 165 -8.90 3.10 1.99
CA SER A 165 -8.12 4.09 1.24
C SER A 165 -7.84 5.35 2.06
N ILE A 166 -8.79 5.82 2.87
CA ILE A 166 -8.58 7.00 3.73
C ILE A 166 -7.44 6.74 4.73
N LEU A 167 -7.38 5.56 5.36
CA LEU A 167 -6.30 5.20 6.27
C LEU A 167 -4.95 5.23 5.56
N MET A 168 -4.88 4.70 4.34
CA MET A 168 -3.64 4.72 3.56
C MET A 168 -3.25 6.12 3.08
N ILE A 169 -4.21 7.01 2.76
CA ILE A 169 -3.93 8.43 2.47
C ILE A 169 -3.32 9.12 3.69
N ILE A 170 -3.92 8.93 4.86
CA ILE A 170 -3.43 9.55 6.11
C ILE A 170 -2.01 9.06 6.41
N ASP A 171 -1.76 7.74 6.33
CA ASP A 171 -0.44 7.16 6.58
C ASP A 171 0.58 7.59 5.51
N PHE A 172 0.18 7.72 4.25
CA PHE A 172 1.02 8.25 3.19
C PHE A 172 1.51 9.68 3.46
N CYS A 173 0.63 10.55 3.96
CA CYS A 173 0.96 11.93 4.30
C CYS A 173 1.91 12.01 5.50
N ILE A 174 1.71 11.17 6.52
CA ILE A 174 2.44 11.27 7.79
C ILE A 174 3.82 10.58 7.72
N THR A 175 3.97 9.52 6.93
CA THR A 175 5.15 8.65 6.99
C THR A 175 6.25 9.02 5.99
N SER A 176 7.48 8.59 6.29
CA SER A 176 8.66 8.78 5.43
C SER A 176 8.94 7.62 4.47
N ILE A 177 8.00 6.69 4.33
CA ILE A 177 8.23 5.44 3.60
C ILE A 177 8.22 5.71 2.09
N PRO A 178 9.30 5.41 1.36
CA PRO A 178 9.39 5.79 -0.04
C PRO A 178 8.68 4.79 -0.95
N PHE A 179 8.04 5.34 -1.98
CA PHE A 179 7.55 4.58 -3.13
C PHE A 179 8.60 4.58 -4.23
N ARG A 180 9.05 3.39 -4.63
CA ARG A 180 9.97 3.20 -5.76
C ARG A 180 9.23 2.55 -6.89
N LEU A 181 9.48 3.03 -8.10
CA LEU A 181 8.75 2.56 -9.27
C LEU A 181 8.96 1.06 -9.50
N ARG A 182 10.18 0.55 -9.32
CA ARG A 182 10.50 -0.90 -9.37
C ARG A 182 9.62 -1.78 -8.48
N ASN A 183 9.06 -1.24 -7.40
CA ASN A 183 8.22 -2.00 -6.48
C ASN A 183 6.82 -2.30 -7.06
N PHE A 184 6.47 -1.84 -8.27
CA PHE A 184 5.18 -2.17 -8.90
C PHE A 184 4.99 -3.69 -9.03
N TRP A 185 6.09 -4.44 -9.22
CA TRP A 185 6.06 -5.91 -9.27
C TRP A 185 5.52 -6.54 -7.98
N TRP A 186 5.69 -5.90 -6.83
CA TRP A 186 5.16 -6.40 -5.56
C TRP A 186 3.63 -6.40 -5.55
N CYS A 187 3.02 -5.33 -6.08
CA CYS A 187 1.57 -5.23 -6.22
C CYS A 187 1.05 -6.26 -7.26
N LEU A 188 1.76 -6.40 -8.39
CA LEU A 188 1.41 -7.40 -9.41
C LEU A 188 1.45 -8.84 -8.89
N ILE A 189 2.38 -9.17 -7.98
CA ILE A 189 2.43 -10.50 -7.37
C ILE A 189 1.13 -10.79 -6.62
N ILE A 190 0.59 -9.84 -5.84
CA ILE A 190 -0.67 -10.06 -5.11
C ILE A 190 -1.86 -10.20 -6.07
N VAL A 191 -1.94 -9.37 -7.11
CA VAL A 191 -2.99 -9.49 -8.15
C VAL A 191 -2.92 -10.84 -8.85
N PHE A 192 -1.72 -11.31 -9.18
CA PHE A 192 -1.52 -12.63 -9.77
C PHE A 192 -1.92 -13.75 -8.82
N LEU A 193 -1.49 -13.71 -7.55
CA LEU A 193 -1.86 -14.70 -6.53
C LEU A 193 -3.37 -14.78 -6.35
N TYR A 194 -4.06 -13.64 -6.27
CA TYR A 194 -5.52 -13.62 -6.16
C TYR A 194 -6.20 -14.16 -7.43
N THR A 195 -5.66 -13.84 -8.60
CA THR A 195 -6.18 -14.38 -9.88
C THR A 195 -6.06 -15.90 -9.91
N MET A 196 -4.89 -16.46 -9.58
CA MET A 196 -4.69 -17.91 -9.50
C MET A 196 -5.60 -18.56 -8.46
N PHE A 197 -5.71 -17.96 -7.27
CA PHE A 197 -6.62 -18.42 -6.25
C PHE A 197 -8.07 -18.46 -6.77
N SER A 198 -8.55 -17.40 -7.40
CA SER A 198 -9.93 -17.31 -7.90
C SER A 198 -10.24 -18.36 -8.97
N LEU A 199 -9.26 -18.66 -9.82
CA LEU A 199 -9.38 -19.67 -10.89
C LEU A 199 -9.40 -21.08 -10.31
N ILE A 200 -8.50 -21.38 -9.36
CA ILE A 200 -8.47 -22.67 -8.65
C ILE A 200 -9.76 -22.86 -7.86
N TYR A 201 -10.22 -21.83 -7.15
CA TYR A 201 -11.45 -21.86 -6.37
C TYR A 201 -12.67 -22.18 -7.26
N TYR A 202 -12.73 -21.58 -8.46
CA TYR A 202 -13.75 -21.90 -9.45
C TYR A 202 -13.70 -23.36 -9.91
N PHE A 203 -12.52 -23.88 -10.29
CA PHE A 203 -12.40 -25.28 -10.72
C PHE A 203 -12.68 -26.29 -9.60
N ALA A 204 -12.49 -25.89 -8.34
CA ALA A 204 -12.82 -26.68 -7.17
C ALA A 204 -14.33 -26.68 -6.83
N GLY A 205 -15.19 -26.04 -7.63
CA GLY A 205 -16.63 -25.97 -7.36
C GLY A 205 -17.04 -24.84 -6.41
N GLY A 206 -16.15 -23.86 -6.19
CA GLY A 206 -16.35 -22.78 -5.23
C GLY A 206 -17.52 -21.84 -5.58
N VAL A 207 -18.23 -21.38 -4.55
CA VAL A 207 -19.37 -20.45 -4.67
C VAL A 207 -19.18 -19.21 -3.79
N ASP A 208 -19.84 -18.10 -4.14
CA ASP A 208 -19.95 -16.93 -3.26
C ASP A 208 -20.91 -17.18 -2.09
N LYS A 209 -21.09 -16.13 -1.28
CA LYS A 209 -22.03 -16.11 -0.15
C LYS A 209 -23.50 -16.33 -0.53
N ASN A 210 -23.88 -16.18 -1.79
CA ASN A 210 -25.24 -16.39 -2.29
C ASN A 210 -25.38 -17.72 -3.04
N GLY A 211 -24.33 -18.54 -3.13
CA GLY A 211 -24.32 -19.80 -3.86
C GLY A 211 -24.04 -19.68 -5.37
N TYR A 212 -23.66 -18.50 -5.86
CA TYR A 212 -23.26 -18.33 -7.27
C TYR A 212 -21.85 -18.87 -7.51
N HIS A 213 -21.65 -19.53 -8.65
CA HIS A 213 -20.37 -20.14 -9.04
C HIS A 213 -19.37 -19.13 -9.63
N TYR A 214 -19.16 -18.01 -8.92
CA TYR A 214 -18.15 -16.97 -9.13
C TYR A 214 -17.96 -16.23 -7.81
N ILE A 215 -16.78 -15.64 -7.54
CA ILE A 215 -16.58 -14.80 -6.33
C ILE A 215 -17.14 -13.39 -6.57
N TYR A 216 -16.75 -12.80 -7.70
CA TYR A 216 -17.28 -11.55 -8.20
C TYR A 216 -17.88 -11.79 -9.57
N LYS A 217 -19.02 -11.19 -9.86
CA LYS A 217 -19.69 -11.34 -11.17
C LYS A 217 -18.81 -10.91 -12.34
N ILE A 218 -17.95 -9.91 -12.13
CA ILE A 218 -16.97 -9.47 -13.12
C ILE A 218 -15.88 -10.54 -13.38
N LEU A 219 -15.60 -11.40 -12.39
CA LEU A 219 -14.62 -12.46 -12.47
C LEU A 219 -15.28 -13.84 -12.66
N ASP A 220 -16.30 -13.89 -13.53
CA ASP A 220 -17.01 -15.13 -13.85
C ASP A 220 -16.20 -15.98 -14.85
N TRP A 221 -15.52 -17.00 -14.32
CA TRP A 221 -14.70 -17.93 -15.10
C TRP A 221 -15.50 -18.86 -16.03
N LYS A 222 -16.84 -18.85 -16.01
CA LYS A 222 -17.66 -19.42 -17.10
C LYS A 222 -17.44 -18.67 -18.41
N LYS A 223 -16.99 -17.41 -18.33
CA LYS A 223 -16.62 -16.56 -19.46
C LYS A 223 -15.11 -16.28 -19.40
N PRO A 224 -14.26 -17.29 -19.67
CA PRO A 224 -12.82 -17.23 -19.35
C PRO A 224 -12.09 -16.10 -20.07
N VAL A 225 -12.51 -15.75 -21.30
CA VAL A 225 -11.93 -14.62 -22.04
C VAL A 225 -12.23 -13.29 -21.34
N GLN A 226 -13.48 -13.06 -20.89
CA GLN A 226 -13.86 -11.84 -20.19
C GLN A 226 -13.16 -11.73 -18.83
N ALA A 227 -13.17 -12.82 -18.05
CA ALA A 227 -12.47 -12.88 -16.77
C ALA A 227 -10.95 -12.61 -16.93
N SER A 228 -10.32 -13.20 -17.95
CA SER A 228 -8.90 -12.98 -18.23
C SER A 228 -8.60 -11.53 -18.62
N LEU A 229 -9.44 -10.90 -19.44
CA LEU A 229 -9.30 -9.48 -19.79
C LEU A 229 -9.43 -8.58 -18.57
N ILE A 230 -10.30 -8.92 -17.63
CA ILE A 230 -10.46 -8.18 -16.36
C ILE A 230 -9.21 -8.33 -15.50
N CYS A 231 -8.65 -9.53 -15.35
CA CYS A 231 -7.39 -9.74 -14.63
C CYS A 231 -6.22 -8.94 -15.25
N VAL A 232 -6.11 -8.94 -16.58
CA VAL A 232 -5.09 -8.13 -17.28
C VAL A 232 -5.33 -6.64 -17.06
N GLY A 233 -6.59 -6.19 -17.15
CA GLY A 233 -6.99 -4.80 -16.87
C GLY A 233 -6.62 -4.37 -15.45
N GLU A 234 -6.91 -5.18 -14.45
CA GLU A 234 -6.54 -4.95 -13.05
C GLU A 234 -5.02 -4.91 -12.84
N GLY A 235 -4.26 -5.77 -13.53
CA GLY A 235 -2.79 -5.71 -13.53
C GLY A 235 -2.22 -4.41 -14.11
N ILE A 236 -2.82 -3.91 -15.20
CA ILE A 236 -2.45 -2.61 -15.79
C ILE A 236 -2.85 -1.48 -14.83
N PHE A 237 -4.06 -1.55 -14.29
CA PHE A 237 -4.61 -0.55 -13.38
C PHE A 237 -3.78 -0.40 -12.11
N ILE A 238 -3.41 -1.50 -11.44
CA ILE A 238 -2.58 -1.43 -10.23
C ILE A 238 -1.18 -0.87 -10.52
N THR A 239 -0.66 -1.11 -11.73
CA THR A 239 0.63 -0.56 -12.18
C THR A 239 0.54 0.96 -12.36
N ILE A 240 -0.57 1.45 -12.93
CA ILE A 240 -0.86 2.89 -13.06
C ILE A 240 -1.00 3.52 -11.67
N LEU A 241 -1.78 2.90 -10.77
CA LEU A 241 -1.95 3.37 -9.39
C LEU A 241 -0.60 3.47 -8.65
N HIS A 242 0.23 2.42 -8.71
CA HIS A 242 1.55 2.45 -8.08
C HIS A 242 2.45 3.55 -8.68
N SER A 243 2.38 3.77 -9.99
CA SER A 243 3.10 4.84 -10.66
C SER A 243 2.64 6.22 -10.20
N LEU A 244 1.34 6.40 -10.00
CA LEU A 244 0.75 7.61 -9.41
C LEU A 244 1.24 7.81 -7.97
N MET A 245 1.28 6.77 -7.14
CA MET A 245 1.81 6.86 -5.78
C MET A 245 3.30 7.25 -5.76
N CYS A 246 4.10 6.73 -6.69
CA CYS A 246 5.49 7.15 -6.85
C CYS A 246 5.61 8.64 -7.25
N PHE A 247 4.69 9.15 -8.06
CA PHE A 247 4.62 10.56 -8.40
C PHE A 247 4.21 11.41 -7.19
N LEU A 248 3.17 10.99 -6.47
CA LEU A 248 2.69 11.65 -5.26
C LEU A 248 3.78 11.70 -4.17
N GLU A 249 4.63 10.67 -4.04
CA GLU A 249 5.76 10.69 -3.09
C GLU A 249 6.73 11.84 -3.41
N LYS A 250 7.04 12.04 -4.69
CA LYS A 250 7.89 13.17 -5.13
C LYS A 250 7.22 14.52 -4.88
N VAL A 251 5.90 14.60 -5.03
CA VAL A 251 5.13 15.82 -4.71
C VAL A 251 5.18 16.08 -3.22
N LYS A 252 4.91 15.05 -2.38
CA LYS A 252 5.00 15.11 -0.92
C LYS A 252 6.39 15.62 -0.50
N ASP A 253 7.46 15.03 -1.03
CA ASP A 253 8.83 15.46 -0.76
C ASP A 253 9.05 16.95 -1.03
N ARG A 254 8.61 17.44 -2.20
CA ARG A 254 8.72 18.85 -2.58
C ARG A 254 7.89 19.77 -1.68
N LEU A 255 6.73 19.33 -1.21
CA LEU A 255 5.88 20.11 -0.31
C LEU A 255 6.53 20.25 1.06
N TYR A 256 7.02 19.16 1.65
CA TYR A 256 7.74 19.20 2.93
C TYR A 256 9.00 20.06 2.85
N LEU A 257 9.76 19.94 1.76
CA LEU A 257 10.92 20.79 1.46
C LEU A 257 10.57 22.28 1.46
N LYS A 258 9.46 22.67 0.79
CA LYS A 258 9.01 24.07 0.75
C LYS A 258 8.57 24.57 2.13
N ILE A 259 7.89 23.74 2.90
CA ILE A 259 7.43 24.07 4.26
C ILE A 259 8.63 24.27 5.19
N ASP A 260 9.61 23.38 5.19
CA ASP A 260 10.80 23.49 6.04
C ASP A 260 11.63 24.74 5.71
N LYS A 261 11.80 25.06 4.42
CA LYS A 261 12.45 26.31 3.98
C LYS A 261 11.71 27.54 4.50
N LYS A 262 10.38 27.54 4.45
CA LYS A 262 9.55 28.66 4.95
C LYS A 262 9.63 28.81 6.48
N LEU A 263 9.81 27.70 7.20
CA LEU A 263 9.91 27.68 8.66
C LEU A 263 11.33 27.92 9.18
N GLY A 264 12.32 28.16 8.31
CA GLY A 264 13.71 28.35 8.71
C GLY A 264 14.34 27.14 9.40
N ARG A 265 13.74 25.95 9.27
CA ARG A 265 14.30 24.73 9.85
C ARG A 265 15.51 24.33 9.02
N PRO A 266 16.65 23.96 9.62
CA PRO A 266 17.80 23.46 8.89
C PRO A 266 17.39 22.12 8.24
N TYR A 267 16.96 22.20 6.99
CA TYR A 267 16.80 21.03 6.15
C TYR A 267 18.21 20.55 5.84
N ALA A 268 18.76 19.70 6.71
CA ALA A 268 19.99 19.00 6.42
C ALA A 268 19.76 18.21 5.13
N GLU A 269 20.34 18.71 4.05
CA GLU A 269 20.31 18.17 2.70
C GLU A 269 20.40 16.64 2.76
N THR A 270 19.35 15.94 2.33
CA THR A 270 19.53 14.58 1.86
C THR A 270 18.48 14.24 0.82
N HIS A 271 18.95 14.16 -0.44
CA HIS A 271 18.43 13.49 -1.64
C HIS A 271 18.33 14.34 -2.92
N MET A 272 18.37 15.68 -2.85
CA MET A 272 18.50 16.51 -4.08
C MET A 272 19.94 16.96 -4.37
N SER A 273 20.76 17.20 -3.34
CA SER A 273 22.15 17.69 -3.49
C SER A 273 23.10 16.70 -4.18
N SER A 274 22.84 15.38 -4.10
CA SER A 274 23.62 14.37 -4.83
C SER A 274 23.21 14.19 -6.30
N VAL A 275 22.08 14.78 -6.72
CA VAL A 275 21.62 14.73 -8.12
C VAL A 275 22.26 15.85 -8.94
N GLU A 276 22.48 17.03 -8.35
CA GLU A 276 23.15 18.15 -9.03
C GLU A 276 24.68 18.07 -8.94
N LYS A 277 25.27 17.71 -7.79
CA LYS A 277 26.75 17.64 -7.66
C LYS A 277 27.44 16.55 -8.51
N HIS A 278 26.70 15.56 -9.01
CA HIS A 278 27.24 14.55 -9.93
C HIS A 278 26.85 14.77 -11.39
N ALA A 279 26.02 15.77 -11.70
CA ALA A 279 25.77 16.19 -13.08
C ALA A 279 26.84 17.18 -13.57
N ASP A 280 27.51 17.88 -12.64
CA ASP A 280 28.56 18.87 -12.95
C ASP A 280 29.99 18.31 -12.82
N ILE A 281 30.15 16.99 -12.66
CA ILE A 281 31.44 16.30 -12.70
C ILE A 281 31.32 15.06 -13.61
N VAL A 282 31.07 15.29 -14.90
CA VAL A 282 31.58 14.49 -16.04
C VAL A 282 31.77 15.44 -17.21
#